data_AF-A0A523J9Z8-F1
#
_entry.id   AF-A0A523J9Z8-F1
#
_cell.length_a   1.000
_cell.length_b   1.000
_cell.length_c   1.000
_cell.angle_alpha   90.00
_cell.angle_beta   90.00
_cell.angle_gamma   90.00
#
_symmetry.space_group_name_H-M   'P 1'
#
loop_
_entity.id
_entity.type
_entity.pdbx_description
1 polymer ?
#
loop_
_entity_poly.entity_id
_entity_poly.type
_entity_poly.pdbx_seq_one_letter_code
_entity_poly.pdbx_strand_id
1 'polypeptide(L)'
;MKIVRTTAILALLTSFSIGASRCTPAGGEIQLGHAIEFDGLDNARVMKLVPRRERVKLEDANGELLARFTLDAGRLRVERAPRELMGFVVPAEEGGRGLQILDARGENLIYQLVREPDGDLRLEDHGHNVLYVVKLREYGFKTVDAGGAVQSRVRVKPEKVSLRDASGRTTLSTRDAIPPAAAACFTLGDLSLEFQTGLALGVIHWGLENP
;
A
#
# COMPACT_ATOMS: atom_id res chain seq x y z
N MET A 1 18.08 -35.29 -77.21
CA MET A 1 19.37 -34.70 -76.77
C MET A 1 19.12 -33.88 -75.52
N LYS A 2 19.91 -34.12 -74.47
CA LYS A 2 19.94 -33.37 -73.21
C LYS A 2 20.38 -31.91 -73.43
N ILE A 3 20.00 -31.03 -72.49
CA ILE A 3 20.75 -29.91 -71.85
C ILE A 3 19.70 -28.84 -71.43
N VAL A 4 19.22 -28.80 -70.18
CA VAL A 4 19.78 -28.26 -68.91
C VAL A 4 19.36 -26.80 -68.63
N ARG A 5 18.56 -26.64 -67.56
CA ARG A 5 18.47 -25.58 -66.52
C ARG A 5 18.31 -24.10 -66.98
N THR A 6 17.43 -23.31 -66.36
CA THR A 6 17.76 -22.63 -65.09
C THR A 6 16.50 -22.08 -64.40
N THR A 7 16.34 -22.46 -63.14
CA THR A 7 15.35 -21.95 -62.19
C THR A 7 15.86 -20.64 -61.57
N ALA A 8 15.07 -19.57 -61.59
CA ALA A 8 15.32 -18.37 -60.79
C ALA A 8 14.23 -18.27 -59.72
N ILE A 9 14.60 -18.56 -58.47
CA ILE A 9 13.78 -18.33 -57.28
C ILE A 9 14.14 -16.93 -56.76
N LEU A 10 13.18 -16.00 -56.81
CA LEU A 10 13.31 -14.68 -56.22
C LEU A 10 12.92 -14.77 -54.75
N ALA A 11 13.91 -14.79 -53.85
CA ALA A 11 13.69 -14.74 -52.41
C ALA A 11 13.59 -13.28 -51.95
N LEU A 12 12.39 -12.87 -51.52
CA LEU A 12 12.15 -11.58 -50.90
C LEU A 12 12.61 -11.65 -49.43
N LEU A 13 13.73 -10.97 -49.12
CA LEU A 13 14.21 -10.80 -47.75
C LEU A 13 13.32 -9.80 -47.01
N THR A 14 12.44 -10.30 -46.15
CA THR A 14 11.76 -9.47 -45.14
C THR A 14 12.72 -9.28 -43.96
N SER A 15 13.27 -8.07 -43.84
CA SER A 15 14.03 -7.64 -42.67
C SER A 15 13.12 -7.62 -41.45
N PHE A 16 13.26 -8.62 -40.56
CA PHE A 16 12.74 -8.52 -39.20
C PHE A 16 13.64 -7.54 -38.44
N SER A 17 13.16 -6.31 -38.27
CA SER A 17 13.68 -5.42 -37.25
C SER A 17 13.39 -6.06 -35.90
N ILE A 18 14.43 -6.63 -35.27
CA ILE A 18 14.41 -7.01 -33.86
C ILE A 18 14.22 -5.70 -33.10
N GLY A 19 12.98 -5.40 -32.76
CA GLY A 19 12.66 -4.34 -31.82
C GLY A 19 13.35 -4.70 -30.51
N ALA A 20 14.37 -3.93 -30.14
CA ALA A 20 14.90 -3.95 -28.79
C ALA A 20 13.72 -3.60 -27.86
N SER A 21 13.16 -4.62 -27.20
CA SER A 21 12.28 -4.43 -26.06
C SER A 21 13.03 -3.53 -25.09
N ARG A 22 12.56 -2.28 -24.96
CA ARG A 22 12.98 -1.41 -23.87
C ARG A 22 12.55 -2.14 -22.61
N CYS A 23 13.52 -2.70 -21.91
CA CYS A 23 13.34 -3.19 -20.56
C CYS A 23 13.05 -1.94 -19.71
N THR A 24 11.77 -1.59 -19.58
CA THR A 24 11.34 -0.60 -18.59
C THR A 24 11.75 -1.17 -17.24
N PRO A 25 12.55 -0.46 -16.42
CA PRO A 25 12.81 -0.94 -15.08
C PRO A 25 11.47 -1.14 -14.39
N ALA A 26 11.25 -2.33 -13.83
CA ALA A 26 10.01 -2.72 -13.16
C ALA A 26 9.80 -2.02 -11.80
N GLY A 27 10.42 -0.84 -11.61
CA GLY A 27 10.34 -0.03 -10.40
C GLY A 27 9.60 1.28 -10.68
N GLY A 28 8.74 1.68 -9.76
CA GLY A 28 8.05 2.96 -9.79
C GLY A 28 8.25 3.73 -8.47
N GLU A 29 7.97 5.02 -8.50
CA GLU A 29 7.99 5.85 -7.29
C GLU A 29 6.70 5.66 -6.48
N ILE A 30 6.83 5.40 -5.19
CA ILE A 30 5.70 5.43 -4.26
C ILE A 30 5.21 6.88 -4.21
N GLN A 31 3.90 7.12 -4.37
CA GLN A 31 3.32 8.47 -4.53
C GLN A 31 3.23 9.24 -3.20
N LEU A 32 4.26 9.16 -2.36
CA LEU A 32 4.39 9.91 -1.13
C LEU A 32 5.27 11.15 -1.38
N GLY A 33 4.64 12.26 -1.73
CA GLY A 33 5.35 13.48 -2.18
C GLY A 33 6.13 14.24 -1.09
N HIS A 34 5.90 13.93 0.20
CA HIS A 34 6.58 14.58 1.32
C HIS A 34 6.71 13.62 2.51
N ALA A 35 7.58 13.95 3.46
CA ALA A 35 7.66 13.19 4.70
C ALA A 35 6.41 13.43 5.55
N ILE A 36 5.97 12.41 6.30
CA ILE A 36 4.84 12.51 7.23
C ILE A 36 5.35 12.19 8.62
N GLU A 37 5.19 13.12 9.55
CA GLU A 37 5.52 12.96 10.96
C GLU A 37 4.26 12.68 11.76
N PHE A 38 4.35 11.70 12.66
CA PHE A 38 3.29 11.38 13.60
C PHE A 38 3.75 11.66 15.03
N ASP A 39 2.96 12.45 15.72
CA ASP A 39 3.13 12.80 17.13
C ASP A 39 2.23 11.94 18.03
N GLY A 40 2.75 11.58 19.20
CA GLY A 40 2.03 10.85 20.24
C GLY A 40 1.21 11.75 21.17
N LEU A 41 0.86 11.22 22.35
CA LEU A 41 0.03 11.86 23.38
C LEU A 41 0.58 13.19 23.90
N ASP A 42 1.90 13.28 24.03
CA ASP A 42 2.66 14.43 24.53
C ASP A 42 3.03 15.43 23.43
N ASN A 43 2.53 15.21 22.20
CA ASN A 43 2.96 15.90 20.98
C ASN A 43 4.46 15.70 20.66
N ALA A 44 5.12 14.69 21.23
CA ALA A 44 6.44 14.28 20.78
C ALA A 44 6.30 13.38 19.55
N ARG A 45 7.18 13.56 18.57
CA ARG A 45 7.25 12.69 17.39
C ARG A 45 7.54 11.26 17.82
N VAL A 46 6.71 10.32 17.40
CA VAL A 46 6.88 8.88 17.67
C VAL A 46 7.29 8.08 16.45
N MET A 47 6.93 8.54 15.25
CA MET A 47 7.36 7.91 14.01
C MET A 47 7.34 8.89 12.83
N LYS A 48 8.07 8.56 11.78
CA LYS A 48 8.17 9.35 10.55
C LYS A 48 8.23 8.48 9.31
N LEU A 49 7.44 8.83 8.30
CA LEU A 49 7.55 8.30 6.95
C LEU A 49 8.44 9.20 6.11
N VAL A 50 9.49 8.65 5.51
CA VAL A 50 10.48 9.40 4.74
C VAL A 50 10.58 8.86 3.32
N PRO A 51 10.04 9.56 2.30
CA PRO A 51 10.21 9.17 0.90
C PRO A 51 11.66 9.37 0.42
N ARG A 52 12.13 8.43 -0.39
CA ARG A 52 13.48 8.34 -0.95
C ARG A 52 13.41 7.64 -2.32
N ARG A 53 13.10 8.40 -3.38
CA ARG A 53 12.89 7.87 -4.74
C ARG A 53 11.85 6.74 -4.69
N GLU A 54 12.18 5.55 -5.17
CA GLU A 54 11.34 4.34 -5.22
C GLU A 54 11.07 3.69 -3.84
N ARG A 55 11.48 4.32 -2.73
CA ARG A 55 11.41 3.74 -1.39
C ARG A 55 10.83 4.71 -0.38
N VAL A 56 10.15 4.17 0.62
CA VAL A 56 9.76 4.90 1.84
C VAL A 56 10.41 4.22 3.03
N LYS A 57 10.95 5.01 3.96
CA LYS A 57 11.40 4.52 5.27
C LYS A 57 10.35 4.85 6.32
N LEU A 58 10.11 3.92 7.23
CA LEU A 58 9.49 4.20 8.52
C LEU A 58 10.61 4.29 9.56
N GLU A 59 10.70 5.45 10.21
CA GLU A 59 11.68 5.75 11.26
C GLU A 59 10.94 5.98 12.59
N ASP A 60 11.59 5.65 13.71
CA ASP A 60 11.07 5.89 15.06
C ASP A 60 11.29 7.34 15.53
N ALA A 61 11.02 7.59 16.82
CA ALA A 61 11.26 8.88 17.46
C ALA A 61 12.73 9.34 17.39
N ASN A 62 13.69 8.41 17.37
CA ASN A 62 15.13 8.67 17.34
C ASN A 62 15.70 8.74 15.91
N GLY A 63 14.88 8.47 14.89
CA GLY A 63 15.32 8.36 13.50
C GLY A 63 15.90 6.99 13.15
N GLU A 64 15.75 6.00 14.04
CA GLU A 64 16.14 4.63 13.77
C GLU A 64 15.15 3.99 12.79
N LEU A 65 15.68 3.23 11.83
CA LEU A 65 14.86 2.57 10.84
C LEU A 65 14.05 1.44 11.49
N LEU A 66 12.73 1.49 11.36
CA LEU A 66 11.82 0.41 11.75
C LEU A 66 11.45 -0.48 10.57
N ALA A 67 11.15 0.12 9.41
CA ALA A 67 10.77 -0.60 8.20
C ALA A 67 11.13 0.15 6.91
N ARG A 68 11.20 -0.60 5.82
CA ARG A 68 11.42 -0.10 4.45
C ARG A 68 10.34 -0.64 3.53
N PHE A 69 9.84 0.25 2.67
CA PHE A 69 8.86 -0.05 1.65
C PHE A 69 9.49 0.23 0.30
N THR A 70 9.43 -0.71 -0.62
CA THR A 70 9.98 -0.56 -1.98
C THR A 70 8.94 -1.04 -2.98
N LEU A 71 8.63 -0.22 -3.97
CA LEU A 71 7.76 -0.65 -5.06
C LEU A 71 8.58 -1.44 -6.09
N ASP A 72 8.23 -2.69 -6.31
CA ASP A 72 8.93 -3.62 -7.21
C ASP A 72 7.90 -4.46 -7.96
N ALA A 73 7.95 -4.42 -9.29
CA ALA A 73 7.05 -5.11 -10.21
C ALA A 73 5.55 -4.90 -9.89
N GLY A 74 5.17 -3.67 -9.52
CA GLY A 74 3.78 -3.33 -9.18
C GLY A 74 3.33 -3.84 -7.81
N ARG A 75 4.26 -4.32 -6.97
CA ARG A 75 4.00 -4.79 -5.60
C ARG A 75 4.79 -3.94 -4.62
N LEU A 76 4.20 -3.60 -3.48
CA LEU A 76 4.89 -2.89 -2.42
C LEU A 76 5.52 -3.92 -1.47
N ARG A 77 6.83 -4.10 -1.60
CA ARG A 77 7.63 -4.96 -0.72
C ARG A 77 7.72 -4.32 0.67
N VAL A 78 7.41 -5.09 1.71
CA VAL A 78 7.45 -4.66 3.12
C VAL A 78 8.60 -5.36 3.84
N GLU A 79 9.59 -4.58 4.27
CA GLU A 79 10.76 -5.09 4.99
C GLU A 79 10.86 -4.48 6.38
N ARG A 80 10.95 -5.31 7.42
CA ARG A 80 11.32 -4.87 8.76
C ARG A 80 12.83 -4.67 8.85
N ALA A 81 13.25 -3.67 9.62
CA ALA A 81 14.65 -3.44 9.89
C ALA A 81 15.29 -4.61 10.66
N PRO A 82 16.54 -5.00 10.34
CA PRO A 82 17.40 -4.36 9.34
C PRO A 82 17.05 -4.72 7.88
N ARG A 83 16.64 -5.96 7.58
CA ARG A 83 16.31 -6.47 6.22
C ARG A 83 15.43 -7.73 6.21
N GLU A 84 14.53 -7.88 7.17
CA GLU A 84 13.60 -9.01 7.18
C GLU A 84 12.44 -8.74 6.21
N LEU A 85 12.32 -9.56 5.15
CA LEU A 85 11.16 -9.49 4.26
C LEU A 85 9.93 -10.05 4.99
N MET A 86 8.95 -9.20 5.28
CA MET A 86 7.72 -9.62 5.93
C MET A 86 6.67 -10.10 4.92
N GLY A 87 6.61 -9.44 3.76
CA GLY A 87 5.59 -9.72 2.77
C GLY A 87 5.45 -8.62 1.72
N PHE A 88 4.29 -8.62 1.07
CA PHE A 88 3.98 -7.68 0.01
C PHE A 88 2.57 -7.11 0.20
N VAL A 89 2.40 -5.83 -0.13
CA VAL A 89 1.08 -5.24 -0.35
C VAL A 89 0.88 -5.11 -1.85
N VAL A 90 -0.25 -5.60 -2.35
CA VAL A 90 -0.59 -5.60 -3.79
C VAL A 90 -2.03 -5.15 -4.00
N PRO A 91 -2.38 -4.61 -5.19
CA PRO A 91 -3.78 -4.45 -5.57
C PRO A 91 -4.49 -5.82 -5.57
N ALA A 92 -5.75 -5.85 -5.15
CA ALA A 92 -6.56 -7.07 -5.27
C ALA A 92 -6.82 -7.39 -6.76
N GLU A 93 -6.54 -8.63 -7.18
CA GLU A 93 -6.71 -9.08 -8.58
C GLU A 93 -8.18 -9.24 -8.98
N GLU A 94 -9.03 -9.72 -8.07
CA GLU A 94 -10.45 -10.03 -8.35
C GLU A 94 -11.38 -9.01 -7.66
N GLY A 95 -12.34 -8.43 -8.40
CA GLY A 95 -13.27 -7.43 -7.86
C GLY A 95 -12.73 -6.00 -7.69
N GLY A 96 -11.43 -5.79 -7.94
CA GLY A 96 -10.81 -4.52 -8.36
C GLY A 96 -10.83 -3.33 -7.38
N ARG A 97 -11.26 -3.52 -6.13
CA ARG A 97 -11.38 -2.42 -5.16
C ARG A 97 -10.80 -2.82 -3.82
N GLY A 98 -9.48 -2.76 -3.68
CA GLY A 98 -8.81 -3.08 -2.43
C GLY A 98 -7.32 -3.41 -2.56
N LEU A 99 -6.74 -3.79 -1.43
CA LEU A 99 -5.36 -4.24 -1.29
C LEU A 99 -5.32 -5.61 -0.65
N GLN A 100 -4.30 -6.39 -0.98
CA GLN A 100 -4.00 -7.65 -0.32
C GLN A 100 -2.64 -7.57 0.34
N ILE A 101 -2.52 -8.19 1.51
CA ILE A 101 -1.25 -8.49 2.16
C ILE A 101 -0.92 -9.94 1.85
N LEU A 102 0.20 -10.16 1.18
CA LEU A 102 0.76 -11.48 0.90
C LEU A 102 1.95 -11.75 1.82
N ASP A 103 2.22 -13.03 2.06
CA ASP A 103 3.37 -13.50 2.83
C ASP A 103 4.73 -13.14 2.18
N ALA A 104 5.83 -13.49 2.87
CA ALA A 104 7.19 -13.21 2.40
C ALA A 104 7.55 -13.91 1.07
N ARG A 105 6.81 -14.97 0.69
CA ARG A 105 6.94 -15.61 -0.63
C ARG A 105 6.15 -14.87 -1.69
N GLY A 106 5.14 -14.09 -1.29
CA GLY A 106 4.22 -13.41 -2.17
C GLY A 106 3.22 -14.38 -2.80
N GLU A 107 2.94 -15.50 -2.13
CA GLU A 107 2.12 -16.60 -2.65
C GLU A 107 0.82 -16.76 -1.85
N ASN A 108 0.88 -16.55 -0.53
CA ASN A 108 -0.26 -16.77 0.35
C ASN A 108 -0.87 -15.45 0.80
N LEU A 109 -2.19 -15.31 0.63
CA LEU A 109 -2.98 -14.23 1.19
C LEU A 109 -2.97 -14.31 2.72
N ILE A 110 -2.62 -13.21 3.38
CA ILE A 110 -2.72 -13.08 4.84
C ILE A 110 -3.98 -12.28 5.19
N TYR A 111 -4.13 -11.11 4.56
CA TYR A 111 -5.25 -10.20 4.78
C TYR A 111 -5.67 -9.52 3.49
N GLN A 112 -6.92 -9.09 3.43
CA GLN A 112 -7.45 -8.28 2.34
C GLN A 112 -8.15 -7.04 2.90
N LEU A 113 -7.75 -5.86 2.44
CA LEU A 113 -8.45 -4.60 2.67
C LEU A 113 -9.35 -4.33 1.47
N VAL A 114 -10.65 -4.53 1.63
CA VAL A 114 -11.67 -4.30 0.60
C VAL A 114 -12.19 -2.87 0.71
N ARG A 115 -12.34 -2.18 -0.42
CA ARG A 115 -13.03 -0.89 -0.53
C ARG A 115 -14.47 -1.12 -0.94
N GLU A 116 -15.40 -0.72 -0.09
CA GLU A 116 -16.83 -0.86 -0.32
C GLU A 116 -17.37 0.32 -1.16
N PRO A 117 -18.50 0.15 -1.89
CA PRO A 117 -19.06 1.20 -2.74
C PRO A 117 -19.52 2.47 -1.99
N ASP A 118 -19.79 2.38 -0.70
CA ASP A 118 -20.18 3.51 0.15
C ASP A 118 -18.98 4.29 0.72
N GLY A 119 -17.77 3.84 0.40
CA GLY A 119 -16.52 4.43 0.87
C GLY A 119 -15.98 3.83 2.17
N ASP A 120 -16.69 2.86 2.77
CA ASP A 120 -16.16 2.09 3.89
C ASP A 120 -14.99 1.20 3.42
N LEU A 121 -14.10 0.85 4.35
CA LEU A 121 -13.08 -0.18 4.13
C LEU A 121 -13.37 -1.38 5.04
N ARG A 122 -13.08 -2.58 4.56
CA ARG A 122 -13.26 -3.82 5.33
C ARG A 122 -11.97 -4.61 5.32
N LEU A 123 -11.44 -4.93 6.50
CA LEU A 123 -10.29 -5.82 6.62
C LEU A 123 -10.79 -7.24 6.86
N GLU A 124 -10.38 -8.15 5.99
CA GLU A 124 -10.65 -9.59 6.07
C GLU A 124 -9.35 -10.37 6.26
N ASP A 125 -9.45 -11.54 6.90
CA ASP A 125 -8.38 -12.55 6.90
C ASP A 125 -8.41 -13.42 5.63
N HIS A 126 -7.47 -14.36 5.52
CA HIS A 126 -7.40 -15.33 4.42
C HIS A 126 -8.65 -16.21 4.25
N GLY A 127 -9.49 -16.34 5.28
CA GLY A 127 -10.75 -17.09 5.28
C GLY A 127 -11.96 -16.22 4.97
N HIS A 128 -11.76 -14.96 4.57
CA HIS A 128 -12.80 -13.94 4.37
C HIS A 128 -13.60 -13.60 5.64
N ASN A 129 -13.06 -13.89 6.82
CA ASN A 129 -13.67 -13.42 8.07
C ASN A 129 -13.36 -11.94 8.23
N VAL A 130 -14.39 -11.14 8.45
CA VAL A 130 -14.25 -9.70 8.72
C VAL A 130 -13.62 -9.51 10.08
N LEU A 131 -12.47 -8.82 10.12
CA LEU A 131 -11.80 -8.43 11.35
C LEU A 131 -12.21 -7.03 11.78
N TYR A 132 -12.22 -6.10 10.82
CA TYR A 132 -12.59 -4.70 11.04
C TYR A 132 -13.42 -4.13 9.90
N VAL A 133 -14.27 -3.17 10.24
CA VAL A 133 -14.90 -2.26 9.28
C VAL A 133 -14.53 -0.82 9.63
N VAL A 134 -13.87 -0.14 8.71
CA VAL A 134 -13.48 1.26 8.79
C VAL A 134 -14.56 2.09 8.09
N LYS A 135 -15.46 2.65 8.88
CA LYS A 135 -16.64 3.33 8.35
C LYS A 135 -16.40 4.80 8.06
N LEU A 136 -16.72 5.27 6.86
CA LEU A 136 -16.61 6.66 6.45
C LEU A 136 -17.65 7.53 7.18
N ARG A 137 -17.24 8.66 7.73
CA ARG A 137 -18.09 9.60 8.47
C ARG A 137 -17.74 11.03 8.06
N GLU A 138 -18.64 11.97 8.32
CA GLU A 138 -18.41 13.40 8.04
C GLU A 138 -17.13 13.94 8.69
N TYR A 139 -16.72 13.36 9.83
CA TYR A 139 -15.52 13.77 10.55
C TYR A 139 -14.24 13.02 10.18
N GLY A 140 -14.29 12.06 9.25
CA GLY A 140 -13.19 11.13 8.96
C GLY A 140 -13.65 9.68 8.96
N PHE A 141 -13.05 8.83 9.79
CA PHE A 141 -13.35 7.39 9.83
C PHE A 141 -13.60 6.86 11.24
N LYS A 142 -14.38 5.80 11.35
CA LYS A 142 -14.63 5.05 12.58
C LYS A 142 -14.39 3.57 12.34
N THR A 143 -13.40 3.01 13.02
CA THR A 143 -13.09 1.58 12.94
C THR A 143 -13.86 0.83 14.00
N VAL A 144 -14.58 -0.20 13.58
CA VAL A 144 -15.26 -1.15 14.46
C VAL A 144 -14.74 -2.56 14.20
N ASP A 145 -14.78 -3.41 15.22
CA ASP A 145 -14.48 -4.84 15.06
C ASP A 145 -15.66 -5.60 14.41
N ALA A 146 -15.49 -6.91 14.23
CA ALA A 146 -16.51 -7.82 13.73
C ALA A 146 -17.84 -7.79 14.52
N GLY A 147 -17.77 -7.53 15.85
CA GLY A 147 -18.93 -7.38 16.72
C GLY A 147 -19.58 -6.00 16.67
N GLY A 148 -19.00 -5.06 15.89
CA GLY A 148 -19.46 -3.68 15.78
C GLY A 148 -19.02 -2.77 16.93
N ALA A 149 -18.19 -3.25 17.86
CA ALA A 149 -17.66 -2.42 18.93
C ALA A 149 -16.60 -1.46 18.38
N VAL A 150 -16.61 -0.22 18.88
CA VAL A 150 -15.70 0.81 18.38
C VAL A 150 -14.31 0.59 18.91
N GLN A 151 -13.35 0.45 18.01
CA GLN A 151 -11.94 0.24 18.34
C GLN A 151 -11.16 1.54 18.28
N SER A 152 -11.48 2.40 17.31
CA SER A 152 -10.77 3.66 17.11
C SER A 152 -11.52 4.62 16.18
N ARG A 153 -10.99 5.84 16.06
CA ARG A 153 -11.51 6.88 15.16
C ARG A 153 -10.38 7.66 14.51
N VAL A 154 -10.51 7.98 13.23
CA VAL A 154 -9.74 9.01 12.55
C VAL A 154 -10.59 10.27 12.49
N ARG A 155 -10.07 11.36 13.04
CA ARG A 155 -10.70 12.69 13.04
C ARG A 155 -9.89 13.64 12.19
N VAL A 156 -10.53 14.20 11.18
CA VAL A 156 -9.96 15.18 10.26
C VAL A 156 -10.39 16.57 10.71
N LYS A 157 -9.41 17.46 10.81
CA LYS A 157 -9.58 18.91 10.99
C LYS A 157 -8.75 19.61 9.91
N PRO A 158 -9.01 20.90 9.61
CA PRO A 158 -8.32 21.62 8.52
C PRO A 158 -6.79 21.51 8.52
N GLU A 159 -6.17 21.41 9.70
CA GLU A 159 -4.71 21.43 9.88
C GLU A 159 -4.15 20.14 10.51
N LYS A 160 -5.01 19.15 10.80
CA LYS A 160 -4.62 18.01 11.64
C LYS A 160 -5.49 16.79 11.38
N VAL A 161 -4.85 15.65 11.21
CA VAL A 161 -5.47 14.32 11.32
C VAL A 161 -5.08 13.71 12.66
N SER A 162 -6.07 13.19 13.40
CA SER A 162 -5.84 12.53 14.69
C SER A 162 -6.47 11.16 14.73
N LEU A 163 -5.71 10.18 15.19
CA LEU A 163 -6.15 8.83 15.48
C LEU A 163 -6.45 8.76 16.98
N ARG A 164 -7.62 8.22 17.30
CA ARG A 164 -8.11 8.15 18.67
C ARG A 164 -8.51 6.73 19.00
N ASP A 165 -8.20 6.30 20.22
CA ASP A 165 -8.65 5.02 20.74
C ASP A 165 -10.17 4.98 20.96
N ALA A 166 -10.68 3.83 21.40
CA ALA A 166 -12.10 3.62 21.70
C ALA A 166 -12.66 4.65 22.69
N SER A 167 -11.86 5.05 23.69
CA SER A 167 -12.19 6.04 24.71
C SER A 167 -12.22 7.48 24.19
N GLY A 168 -11.71 7.71 22.98
CA GLY A 168 -11.65 9.01 22.33
C GLY A 168 -10.36 9.80 22.62
N ARG A 169 -9.39 9.18 23.31
CA ARG A 169 -8.07 9.76 23.55
C ARG A 169 -7.20 9.63 22.30
N THR A 170 -6.51 10.71 21.94
CA THR A 170 -5.59 10.73 20.79
C THR A 170 -4.39 9.84 21.06
N THR A 171 -4.12 8.89 20.17
CA THR A 171 -2.94 8.00 20.23
C THR A 171 -1.85 8.44 19.27
N LEU A 172 -2.24 8.92 18.09
CA LEU A 172 -1.36 9.47 17.07
C LEU A 172 -1.99 10.69 16.43
N SER A 173 -1.17 11.61 15.95
CA SER A 173 -1.66 12.69 15.10
C SER A 173 -0.60 13.21 14.16
N THR A 174 -1.01 13.78 13.04
CA THR A 174 -0.12 14.41 12.08
C THR A 174 -0.72 15.73 11.59
N ARG A 175 0.14 16.69 11.29
CA ARG A 175 -0.20 17.93 10.59
C ARG A 175 0.15 17.89 9.11
N ASP A 176 0.88 16.86 8.69
CA ASP A 176 1.22 16.64 7.29
C ASP A 176 0.00 16.12 6.53
N ALA A 177 -0.01 16.38 5.22
CA ALA A 177 -1.13 15.99 4.39
C ALA A 177 -1.13 14.48 4.16
N ILE A 178 -2.11 13.79 4.74
CA ILE A 178 -2.35 12.36 4.54
C ILE A 178 -3.82 12.13 4.19
N PRO A 179 -4.14 11.30 3.18
CA PRO A 179 -5.50 10.90 2.94
C PRO A 179 -6.11 10.22 4.18
N PRO A 180 -7.33 10.59 4.62
CA PRO A 180 -7.90 10.03 5.84
C PRO A 180 -8.09 8.50 5.79
N ALA A 181 -8.31 7.93 4.60
CA ALA A 181 -8.36 6.48 4.39
C ALA A 181 -7.00 5.81 4.68
N ALA A 182 -5.89 6.41 4.22
CA ALA A 182 -4.54 5.92 4.51
C ALA A 182 -4.22 6.05 6.02
N ALA A 183 -4.63 7.16 6.64
CA ALA A 183 -4.50 7.33 8.08
C ALA A 183 -5.30 6.29 8.88
N ALA A 184 -6.40 5.77 8.34
CA ALA A 184 -7.21 4.76 9.00
C ALA A 184 -6.55 3.36 9.03
N CYS A 185 -5.60 3.06 8.13
CA CYS A 185 -4.86 1.79 8.14
C CYS A 185 -4.07 1.58 9.45
N PHE A 186 -3.57 2.65 10.07
CA PHE A 186 -2.89 2.62 11.37
C PHE A 186 -3.81 2.29 12.56
N THR A 187 -5.10 2.10 12.29
CA THR A 187 -6.09 1.73 13.32
C THR A 187 -6.46 0.25 13.33
N LEU A 188 -5.89 -0.53 12.41
CA LEU A 188 -6.14 -1.96 12.25
C LEU A 188 -5.25 -2.75 13.21
N GLY A 189 -5.73 -2.94 14.45
CA GLY A 189 -4.94 -3.41 15.59
C GLY A 189 -4.32 -4.80 15.45
N ASP A 190 -4.89 -5.68 14.62
CA ASP A 190 -4.35 -7.03 14.35
C ASP A 190 -3.16 -7.02 13.37
N LEU A 191 -2.92 -5.89 12.70
CA LEU A 191 -1.78 -5.72 11.81
C LEU A 191 -0.59 -5.15 12.56
N SER A 192 0.61 -5.63 12.22
CA SER A 192 1.84 -4.99 12.70
C SER A 192 1.98 -3.59 12.10
N LEU A 193 2.75 -2.71 12.76
CA LEU A 193 2.95 -1.33 12.28
C LEU A 193 3.50 -1.29 10.84
N GLU A 194 4.34 -2.26 10.47
CA GLU A 194 4.87 -2.37 9.11
C GLU A 194 3.77 -2.64 8.08
N PHE A 195 2.84 -3.55 8.36
CA PHE A 195 1.72 -3.81 7.46
C PHE A 195 0.68 -2.70 7.47
N GLN A 196 0.41 -2.07 8.61
CA GLN A 196 -0.43 -0.87 8.68
C GLN A 196 0.13 0.24 7.79
N THR A 197 1.44 0.48 7.86
CA THR A 197 2.13 1.46 7.03
C THR A 197 2.12 1.05 5.56
N GLY A 198 2.35 -0.23 5.27
CA GLY A 198 2.28 -0.77 3.91
C GLY A 198 0.91 -0.56 3.27
N LEU A 199 -0.18 -0.83 4.00
CA LEU A 199 -1.53 -0.52 3.54
C LEU A 199 -1.76 0.97 3.35
N ALA A 200 -1.31 1.82 4.28
CA ALA A 200 -1.44 3.28 4.15
C ALA A 200 -0.74 3.79 2.88
N LEU A 201 0.48 3.34 2.61
CA LEU A 201 1.22 3.66 1.40
C LEU A 201 0.56 3.08 0.15
N GLY A 202 0.00 1.88 0.24
CA GLY A 202 -0.76 1.28 -0.84
C GLY A 202 -2.01 2.09 -1.18
N VAL A 203 -2.76 2.54 -0.17
CA VAL A 203 -3.95 3.39 -0.36
C VAL A 203 -3.57 4.64 -1.15
N ILE A 204 -2.50 5.33 -0.73
CA ILE A 204 -1.97 6.52 -1.42
C ILE A 204 -1.52 6.19 -2.85
N HIS A 205 -0.74 5.12 -3.04
CA HIS A 205 -0.11 4.83 -4.32
C HIS A 205 -1.11 4.35 -5.39
N TRP A 206 -2.12 3.57 -5.00
CA TRP A 206 -3.13 3.03 -5.91
C TRP A 206 -4.44 3.83 -5.93
N GLY A 207 -4.49 5.00 -5.28
CA GLY A 207 -5.62 5.92 -5.37
C GLY A 207 -6.89 5.43 -4.66
N LEU A 208 -6.75 4.60 -3.62
CA LEU A 208 -7.88 4.02 -2.89
C LEU A 208 -8.43 4.96 -1.81
N GLU A 209 -8.04 6.24 -1.80
CA GLU A 209 -8.56 7.24 -0.87
C GLU A 209 -9.95 7.75 -1.26
N ASN A 210 -10.31 7.74 -2.54
CA ASN A 210 -11.59 8.26 -3.04
C ASN A 210 -12.67 7.15 -3.13
N PRO A 211 -13.94 7.43 -2.81
CA PRO A 211 -15.06 6.50 -3.02
C PRO A 211 -15.37 6.24 -4.49
#